data_AF-A0A3B8QYG7-F1
#
_entry.id   AF-A0A3B8QYG7-F1
#
_cell.length_a   1.000
_cell.length_b   1.000
_cell.length_c   1.000
_cell.angle_alpha   90.00
_cell.angle_beta   90.00
_cell.angle_gamma   90.00
#
_symmetry.space_group_name_H-M   'P 1'
#
loop_
_entity.id
_entity.type
_entity.pdbx_description
1 polymer ?
#
loop_
_entity_poly.entity_id
_entity_poly.type
_entity_poly.pdbx_seq_one_letter_code
_entity_poly.pdbx_strand_id
1 'polypeptide(L)' 'MMYASILQGIRKAQRKMLERKAKLGESVVYADENGVPYEITAEEALSMLNNGQRITNAGSKHTGL' A
#
# COMPACT_ATOMS: atom_id res chain seq x y z
N MET A 1 -12.83 -13.49 17.65
CA MET A 1 -11.56 -14.25 17.72
C MET A 1 -11.01 -14.56 16.32
N MET A 2 -11.73 -15.25 15.43
CA MET A 2 -11.24 -15.64 14.09
C MET A 2 -10.99 -14.47 13.10
N TYR A 3 -11.82 -13.42 13.12
CA TYR A 3 -11.65 -12.26 12.24
C TYR A 3 -10.31 -11.52 12.48
N ALA A 4 -9.84 -11.48 13.73
CA ALA A 4 -8.61 -10.80 14.10
C ALA A 4 -7.36 -11.52 13.53
N SER A 5 -7.35 -12.85 13.53
CA SER A 5 -6.22 -13.62 12.98
C SER A 5 -6.15 -13.50 11.46
N ILE A 6 -7.29 -13.48 10.76
CA ILE A 6 -7.36 -13.22 9.31
C ILE A 6 -6.81 -11.83 9.01
N LEU A 7 -7.25 -10.81 9.75
CA LEU A 7 -6.78 -9.44 9.56
C LEU A 7 -5.26 -9.32 9.80
N GLN A 8 -4.73 -9.98 10.83
CA GLN A 8 -3.29 -10.03 11.07
C GLN A 8 -2.53 -10.74 9.95
N GLY A 9 -3.09 -11.84 9.42
CA GLY A 9 -2.52 -12.55 8.27
C GLY A 9 -2.43 -11.66 7.03
N ILE A 10 -3.52 -10.95 6.70
CA ILE A 10 -3.56 -10.01 5.57
C ILE A 10 -2.52 -8.90 5.75
N ARG A 11 -2.46 -8.27 6.92
CA ARG A 11 -1.48 -7.21 7.21
C ARG A 11 -0.03 -7.71 7.08
N LYS A 12 0.25 -8.92 7.56
CA LYS A 12 1.57 -9.55 7.45
C LYS A 12 1.93 -9.82 5.99
N ALA A 13 1.00 -10.33 5.20
CA ALA A 13 1.20 -10.59 3.78
C ALA A 13 1.43 -9.30 2.99
N GLN A 14 0.61 -8.27 3.23
CA GLN A 14 0.74 -6.95 2.59
C GLN A 14 2.09 -6.31 2.90
N ARG A 15 2.53 -6.31 4.17
CA ARG A 15 3.85 -5.79 4.55
C ARG A 15 4.97 -6.52 3.80
N LYS A 16 4.95 -7.85 3.79
CA LYS A 16 5.99 -8.67 3.12
C LYS A 16 6.02 -8.44 1.61
N MET A 17 4.86 -8.19 1.00
CA MET A 17 4.77 -7.84 -0.42
C MET A 17 5.42 -6.48 -0.69
N LEU A 18 5.05 -5.46 0.09
CA LEU A 18 5.58 -4.11 -0.07
C LEU A 18 7.10 -4.06 0.16
N GLU A 19 7.61 -4.75 1.18
CA GLU A 19 9.05 -4.86 1.43
C GLU A 19 9.83 -5.43 0.23
N ARG A 20 9.24 -6.39 -0.50
CA ARG A 20 9.87 -6.98 -1.69
C ARG A 20 9.83 -6.04 -2.88
N LYS A 21 8.68 -5.41 -3.12
CA LYS A 21 8.48 -4.45 -4.21
C LYS A 21 9.36 -3.21 -4.02
N ALA A 22 9.46 -2.70 -2.79
CA ALA A 22 10.33 -1.59 -2.43
C ALA A 22 11.79 -1.90 -2.76
N LYS A 23 12.29 -3.09 -2.39
CA LYS A 23 13.65 -3.54 -2.75
C LYS A 23 13.91 -3.62 -4.26
N LEU A 24 12.87 -3.76 -5.07
CA LEU A 24 12.95 -3.84 -6.53
C LEU A 24 12.68 -2.49 -7.21
N GLY A 25 12.38 -1.43 -6.44
CA GLY A 25 11.96 -0.13 -7.00
C GLY A 25 10.62 -0.19 -7.73
N GLU A 26 9.76 -1.17 -7.41
CA GLU A 26 8.46 -1.34 -8.06
C GLU A 26 7.36 -0.48 -7.44
N SER A 27 6.36 -0.18 -8.25
CA SER A 27 5.12 0.48 -7.83
C SER A 27 4.03 -0.50 -7.41
N VAL A 28 2.99 0.06 -6.78
CA VAL A 28 1.73 -0.59 -6.41
C VAL A 28 0.55 0.31 -6.74
N VAL A 29 -0.58 -0.31 -7.06
CA VAL A 29 -1.84 0.40 -7.34
C VAL A 29 -2.78 0.28 -6.15
N TYR A 30 -3.34 1.40 -5.72
CA TYR A 30 -4.38 1.49 -4.71
C TYR A 30 -5.63 2.15 -5.31
N ALA A 31 -6.78 1.97 -4.67
CA ALA A 31 -7.99 2.72 -4.99
C ALA A 31 -8.24 3.77 -3.91
N ASP A 32 -8.67 4.96 -4.31
CA ASP A 32 -9.07 6.00 -3.38
C ASP A 32 -10.49 5.76 -2.83
N GLU A 33 -11.02 6.72 -2.08
CA GLU A 33 -12.37 6.64 -1.49
C GLU A 33 -13.50 6.59 -2.52
N ASN A 34 -13.25 7.06 -3.75
CA ASN A 34 -14.19 7.02 -4.86
C ASN A 34 -13.99 5.77 -5.74
N GLY A 35 -13.05 4.88 -5.37
CA GLY A 35 -12.70 3.70 -6.14
C GLY A 35 -11.79 4.01 -7.34
N VAL A 36 -11.25 5.23 -7.44
CA VAL A 36 -10.35 5.60 -8.55
C VAL A 36 -8.96 5.03 -8.27
N PRO A 37 -8.40 4.23 -9.20
CA PRO A 37 -7.07 3.68 -9.02
C PRO A 37 -6.00 4.77 -9.14
N TYR A 38 -4.96 4.68 -8.32
CA TYR A 38 -3.76 5.50 -8.40
C TYR A 38 -2.52 4.67 -8.07
N GLU A 39 -1.40 5.03 -8.68
CA GLU A 39 -0.11 4.35 -8.52
C GLU A 39 0.75 5.11 -7.50
N ILE A 40 1.43 4.38 -6.62
CA ILE A 40 2.47 4.92 -5.73
C ILE A 40 3.65 3.95 -5.69
N THR A 41 4.83 4.44 -5.30
CA THR A 41 5.98 3.55 -5.11
C THR A 41 5.71 2.61 -3.94
N ALA A 42 6.26 1.39 -3.99
CA ALA A 42 6.15 0.46 -2.87
C ALA A 42 6.84 0.97 -1.59
N GLU A 43 7.85 1.85 -1.74
CA GLU A 43 8.52 2.54 -0.62
C GLU A 43 7.57 3.50 0.09
N GLU A 44 6.86 4.35 -0.65
CA GLU A 44 5.84 5.26 -0.10
C GLU A 44 4.73 4.47 0.59
N ALA A 45 4.24 3.42 -0.07
CA ALA A 45 3.20 2.54 0.50
C ALA A 45 3.65 1.87 1.81
N LEU A 46 4.90 1.42 1.89
CA LEU A 46 5.47 0.83 3.11
C LEU A 46 5.62 1.85 4.24
N SER A 47 6.04 3.08 3.91
CA SER A 47 6.12 4.19 4.87
C SER A 47 4.74 4.52 5.45
N MET A 48 3.72 4.64 4.61
CA MET A 48 2.34 4.87 5.03
C MET A 48 1.84 3.75 5.95
N LEU A 49 2.10 2.49 5.61
CA LEU A 49 1.72 1.33 6.42
C LEU A 49 2.36 1.35 7.81
N ASN A 50 3.62 1.80 7.93
CA ASN A 50 4.34 1.87 9.20
C ASN A 50 3.91 3.06 10.07
N ASN A 51 3.56 4.18 9.44
CA ASN A 51 3.14 5.40 10.14
C ASN A 51 1.65 5.39 10.53
N GLY A 52 0.91 4.31 10.19
CA GLY A 52 -0.53 4.25 10.39
C GLY A 52 -1.30 5.27 9.54
N GLN A 53 -0.66 5.81 8.51
CA GLN A 53 -1.22 6.83 7.64
C GLN A 53 -2.16 6.17 6.64
N ARG A 54 -3.33 6.78 6.43
CA ARG A 54 -4.23 6.33 5.36
C ARG A 54 -3.53 6.50 4.02
N ILE A 55 -3.57 5.47 3.19
CA ILE A 55 -3.07 5.56 1.82
C ILE A 55 -4.06 6.45 1.06
N THR A 56 -3.61 7.65 0.66
CA THR A 56 -4.43 8.64 -0.05
C THR A 56 -3.70 9.14 -1.28
N ASN A 57 -4.47 9.54 -2.28
CA ASN A 57 -3.98 10.07 -3.57
C ASN A 57 -3.26 11.43 -3.42
N ALA A 58 -3.32 12.09 -2.26
CA ALA A 58 -2.84 13.45 -2.05
C ALA A 58 -1.31 13.64 -2.25
N GLY A 59 -0.54 12.56 -2.43
CA GLY A 59 0.90 12.59 -2.67
C GLY A 59 1.38 11.86 -3.93
N SER A 60 0.50 11.24 -4.73
CA SER A 60 0.96 10.52 -5.92
C SER A 60 1.47 11.49 -6.97
N LYS A 61 2.79 11.58 -7.10
CA LYS A 61 3.48 12.37 -8.15
C LYS A 61 3.66 11.58 -9.46
N HIS A 62 3.22 10.33 -9.52
CA HIS A 62 3.30 9.54 -10.74
C HIS A 62 1.94 9.52 -11.44
N THR A 63 1.79 10.51 -12.30
CA THR A 63 0.70 10.63 -13.27
C THR A 63 0.87 9.57 -14.36
N GLY A 64 -0.22 8.86 -14.63
CA GLY A 64 -0.62 8.45 -15.98
C GLY A 64 0.01 7.16 -16.53
N LEU A 65 -0.85 6.15 -16.68
CA LEU A 65 -0.91 5.31 -17.89
C LEU A 65 -2.29 5.48 -18.51
#